data_AF-A0A838FS09-F1
#
_entry.id   AF-A0A838FS09-F1
#
_cell.length_a   1.000
_cell.length_b   1.000
_cell.length_c   1.000
_cell.angle_alpha   90.00
_cell.angle_beta   90.00
_cell.angle_gamma   90.00
#
_symmetry.space_group_name_H-M   'P 1'
#
loop_
_entity.id
_entity.type
_entity.pdbx_description
1 polymer ?
#
loop_
_entity_poly.entity_id
_entity_poly.type
_entity_poly.pdbx_seq_one_letter_code
_entity_poly.pdbx_strand_id
1 'polypeptide(L)'
;MSWTIIVHGGAHTVPDHKMEAHTTGCIRAAEAGAGVLGNGGSALEAVEAAIRLLEDDPTFNAGFGSMLNAEGEVEMDAAIMEGEQLRAGAVASIRGVRHPISVARKVMATDHILLVAGGARRFAEEREAELCEPGDLVHEEQRRAWEASEETRGSDTVG
;
A
#
# COMPACT_ATOMS: atom_id res chain seq x y z
N MET A 1 17.67 -10.55 -20.26
CA MET A 1 17.29 -11.18 -18.97
C MET A 1 15.79 -11.39 -19.00
N SER A 2 15.30 -12.54 -18.51
CA SER A 2 13.86 -12.75 -18.30
C SER A 2 13.48 -12.25 -16.91
N TRP A 3 12.44 -11.44 -16.81
CA TRP A 3 11.87 -11.00 -15.53
C TRP A 3 10.46 -11.59 -15.37
N THR A 4 9.95 -11.56 -14.15
CA THR A 4 8.58 -11.95 -13.82
C THR A 4 8.10 -11.04 -12.70
N ILE A 5 6.84 -10.60 -12.81
CA ILE A 5 6.15 -9.86 -11.77
C ILE A 5 4.85 -10.57 -11.44
N ILE A 6 4.54 -10.65 -10.16
CA ILE A 6 3.31 -11.24 -9.62
C ILE A 6 2.73 -10.21 -8.66
N VAL A 7 1.41 -10.04 -8.68
CA VAL A 7 0.67 -9.09 -7.85
C VAL A 7 -0.55 -9.79 -7.26
N HIS A 8 -0.94 -9.45 -6.03
CA HIS A 8 -2.21 -9.84 -5.43
C HIS A 8 -2.96 -8.66 -4.81
N GLY A 9 -4.30 -8.70 -4.88
CA GLY A 9 -5.19 -7.73 -4.22
C GLY A 9 -5.52 -8.08 -2.77
N GLY A 10 -5.26 -9.34 -2.38
CA GLY A 10 -5.48 -9.89 -1.04
C GLY A 10 -6.40 -11.10 -1.00
N ALA A 11 -6.59 -11.66 0.19
CA ALA A 11 -7.21 -12.97 0.40
C ALA A 11 -8.57 -12.84 1.11
N HIS A 12 -9.64 -12.68 0.34
CA HIS A 12 -11.01 -12.76 0.85
C HIS A 12 -11.98 -13.23 -0.25
N THR A 13 -13.22 -13.53 0.14
CA THR A 13 -14.28 -13.82 -0.83
C THR A 13 -14.73 -12.51 -1.48
N VAL A 14 -14.22 -12.24 -2.68
CA VAL A 14 -14.63 -11.08 -3.48
C VAL A 14 -16.06 -11.29 -3.99
N PRO A 15 -17.01 -10.40 -3.68
CA PRO A 15 -18.36 -10.45 -4.24
C PRO A 15 -18.36 -10.33 -5.77
N ASP A 16 -19.27 -11.00 -6.45
CA ASP A 16 -19.33 -11.02 -7.93
C ASP A 16 -19.30 -9.62 -8.56
N HIS A 17 -20.02 -8.67 -7.98
CA HIS A 17 -20.09 -7.28 -8.47
C HIS A 17 -18.79 -6.49 -8.30
N LYS A 18 -17.82 -6.98 -7.50
CA LYS A 18 -16.49 -6.37 -7.33
C LYS A 18 -15.39 -7.09 -8.10
N MET A 19 -15.65 -8.29 -8.62
CA MET A 19 -14.65 -9.15 -9.26
C MET A 19 -13.91 -8.44 -10.41
N GLU A 20 -14.65 -7.69 -11.23
CA GLU A 20 -14.07 -6.94 -12.37
C GLU A 20 -13.11 -5.84 -11.91
N ALA A 21 -13.47 -5.10 -10.85
CA ALA A 21 -12.63 -4.05 -10.27
C ALA A 21 -11.32 -4.63 -9.71
N HIS A 22 -11.41 -5.69 -8.91
CA HIS A 22 -10.21 -6.36 -8.37
C HIS A 22 -9.31 -6.92 -9.47
N THR A 23 -9.90 -7.56 -10.50
CA THR A 23 -9.13 -8.13 -11.61
C THR A 23 -8.44 -7.02 -12.41
N THR A 24 -9.17 -5.96 -12.75
CA THR A 24 -8.63 -4.81 -13.48
C THR A 24 -7.52 -4.11 -12.70
N GLY A 25 -7.71 -3.90 -11.40
CA GLY A 25 -6.70 -3.29 -10.53
C GLY A 25 -5.39 -4.09 -10.48
N CYS A 26 -5.48 -5.42 -10.27
CA CYS A 26 -4.31 -6.30 -10.30
C CYS A 26 -3.60 -6.30 -11.67
N ILE A 27 -4.36 -6.30 -12.78
CA ILE A 27 -3.78 -6.21 -14.13
C ILE A 27 -3.02 -4.89 -14.29
N ARG A 28 -3.63 -3.76 -13.93
CA ARG A 28 -2.99 -2.44 -14.04
C ARG A 28 -1.72 -2.33 -13.19
N ALA A 29 -1.75 -2.87 -11.98
CA ALA A 29 -0.58 -2.92 -11.10
C ALA A 29 0.55 -3.78 -11.70
N ALA A 30 0.22 -4.97 -12.21
CA ALA A 30 1.19 -5.84 -12.87
C ALA A 30 1.77 -5.19 -14.14
N GLU A 31 0.95 -4.52 -14.95
CA GLU A 31 1.37 -3.77 -16.13
C GLU A 31 2.31 -2.60 -15.79
N ALA A 32 2.04 -1.87 -14.70
CA ALA A 32 2.90 -0.79 -14.24
C ALA A 32 4.30 -1.29 -13.86
N GLY A 33 4.38 -2.34 -13.05
CA GLY A 33 5.68 -2.93 -12.70
C GLY A 33 6.37 -3.62 -13.88
N ALA A 34 5.62 -4.27 -14.78
CA ALA A 34 6.14 -4.81 -16.03
C ALA A 34 6.72 -3.71 -16.94
N GLY A 35 6.10 -2.53 -16.99
CA GLY A 35 6.61 -1.38 -17.73
C GLY A 35 7.96 -0.90 -17.20
N VAL A 36 8.14 -0.87 -15.88
CA VAL A 36 9.44 -0.54 -15.26
C VAL A 36 10.51 -1.56 -15.66
N LEU A 37 10.21 -2.86 -15.53
CA LEU A 37 11.15 -3.94 -15.88
C LEU A 37 11.48 -3.97 -17.37
N GLY A 38 10.49 -3.75 -18.23
CA GLY A 38 10.66 -3.69 -19.68
C GLY A 38 11.57 -2.55 -20.15
N ASN A 39 11.62 -1.46 -19.39
CA ASN A 39 12.48 -0.32 -19.64
C ASN A 39 13.86 -0.40 -18.95
N GLY A 40 14.19 -1.55 -18.35
CA GLY A 40 15.48 -1.77 -17.68
C GLY A 40 15.56 -1.25 -16.24
N GLY A 41 14.42 -0.91 -15.63
CA GLY A 41 14.35 -0.57 -14.20
C GLY A 41 14.58 -1.78 -13.29
N SER A 42 14.82 -1.50 -12.02
CA SER A 42 15.09 -2.50 -10.98
C SER A 42 13.81 -3.19 -10.47
N ALA A 43 13.97 -4.35 -9.84
CA ALA A 43 12.87 -5.05 -9.16
C ALA A 43 12.20 -4.17 -8.07
N LEU A 44 13.00 -3.38 -7.33
CA LEU A 44 12.49 -2.45 -6.31
C LEU A 44 11.63 -1.31 -6.90
N GLU A 45 11.98 -0.80 -8.08
CA GLU A 45 11.17 0.20 -8.78
C GLU A 45 9.88 -0.42 -9.31
N ALA A 46 9.95 -1.67 -9.80
CA ALA A 46 8.80 -2.36 -10.35
C ALA A 46 7.73 -2.67 -9.28
N VAL A 47 8.14 -3.20 -8.13
CA VAL A 47 7.20 -3.51 -7.05
C VAL A 47 6.63 -2.23 -6.42
N GLU A 48 7.44 -1.18 -6.23
CA GLU A 48 6.91 0.10 -5.72
C GLU A 48 5.88 0.69 -6.69
N ALA A 49 6.14 0.67 -8.00
CA ALA A 49 5.19 1.18 -8.99
C ALA A 49 3.87 0.39 -9.00
N ALA A 50 3.94 -0.94 -8.88
CA ALA A 50 2.75 -1.80 -8.80
C ALA A 50 1.92 -1.51 -7.54
N ILE A 51 2.55 -1.47 -6.37
CA ILE A 51 1.85 -1.27 -5.10
C ILE A 51 1.27 0.15 -5.00
N ARG A 52 1.96 1.18 -5.49
CA ARG A 52 1.42 2.54 -5.52
C ARG A 52 0.11 2.65 -6.30
N LEU A 53 -0.08 1.86 -7.36
CA LEU A 53 -1.36 1.82 -8.07
C LEU A 53 -2.47 1.17 -7.25
N LEU A 54 -2.14 0.14 -6.47
CA LEU A 54 -3.11 -0.51 -5.59
C LEU A 54 -3.44 0.37 -4.39
N GLU A 55 -2.48 1.11 -3.84
CA GLU A 55 -2.68 2.13 -2.80
C GLU A 55 -3.54 3.31 -3.27
N ASP A 56 -3.61 3.57 -4.57
CA ASP A 56 -4.43 4.64 -5.15
C ASP A 56 -5.85 4.17 -5.54
N ASP A 57 -6.11 2.87 -5.49
CA ASP A 57 -7.37 2.27 -5.96
C ASP A 57 -8.23 1.84 -4.75
N PRO A 58 -9.40 2.48 -4.53
CA PRO A 58 -10.24 2.24 -3.35
C PRO A 58 -10.85 0.83 -3.30
N THR A 59 -10.68 0.05 -4.37
CA THR A 59 -11.03 -1.37 -4.43
C THR A 59 -10.21 -2.20 -3.44
N PHE A 60 -8.98 -1.78 -3.14
CA PHE A 60 -8.06 -2.54 -2.29
C PHE A 60 -7.90 -1.94 -0.90
N ASN A 61 -7.63 -2.81 0.06
CA ASN A 61 -7.36 -2.41 1.44
C ASN A 61 -5.88 -1.98 1.62
N ALA A 62 -5.50 -0.87 1.00
CA ALA A 62 -4.21 -0.21 1.14
C ALA A 62 -4.31 1.25 0.70
N GLY A 63 -3.53 2.16 1.29
CA GLY A 63 -3.56 3.56 0.89
C GLY A 63 -4.97 4.16 0.98
N PHE A 64 -5.43 4.77 -0.12
CA PHE A 64 -6.80 5.19 -0.32
C PHE A 64 -7.72 3.98 -0.48
N GLY A 65 -8.70 3.83 0.42
CA GLY A 65 -9.54 2.63 0.48
C GLY A 65 -9.17 1.65 1.60
N SER A 66 -8.16 2.00 2.41
CA SER A 66 -7.87 1.27 3.65
C SER A 66 -9.08 1.21 4.58
N MET A 67 -9.23 0.08 5.25
CA MET A 67 -10.19 -0.12 6.32
C MET A 67 -9.92 0.84 7.48
N LEU A 68 -11.00 1.22 8.18
CA LEU A 68 -10.93 2.11 9.33
C LEU A 68 -10.70 1.32 10.62
N ASN A 69 -9.88 1.85 11.53
CA ASN A 69 -9.67 1.31 12.87
C ASN A 69 -10.90 1.54 13.78
N ALA A 70 -10.83 1.17 15.05
CA ALA A 70 -11.94 1.31 16.00
C ALA A 70 -12.38 2.78 16.21
N GLU A 71 -11.49 3.72 15.95
CA GLU A 71 -11.70 5.16 16.05
C GLU A 71 -12.18 5.81 14.74
N GLY A 72 -12.35 5.02 13.67
CA GLY A 72 -12.79 5.52 12.36
C GLY A 72 -11.67 6.18 11.56
N GLU A 73 -10.41 5.86 11.86
CA GLU A 73 -9.21 6.44 11.25
C GLU A 73 -8.48 5.42 10.37
N VAL A 74 -7.78 5.91 9.34
CA VAL A 74 -6.88 5.09 8.52
C VAL A 74 -5.50 5.00 9.17
N GLU A 75 -5.07 3.77 9.44
CA GLU A 75 -3.71 3.42 9.86
C GLU A 75 -3.18 2.32 8.97
N MET A 76 -1.98 2.52 8.41
CA MET A 76 -1.45 1.63 7.38
C MET A 76 -0.10 1.05 7.79
N ASP A 77 0.16 -0.14 7.27
CA ASP A 77 1.43 -0.83 7.37
C ASP A 77 1.95 -1.11 5.95
N ALA A 78 3.25 -1.01 5.72
CA ALA A 78 3.87 -1.39 4.45
C ALA A 78 5.33 -1.78 4.65
N ALA A 79 5.81 -2.73 3.84
CA ALA A 79 7.20 -3.17 3.87
C ALA A 79 7.70 -3.47 2.45
N ILE A 80 9.01 -3.28 2.24
CA ILE A 80 9.68 -3.59 0.98
C ILE A 80 11.07 -4.18 1.28
N MET A 81 11.51 -5.12 0.46
CA MET A 81 12.79 -5.81 0.61
C MET A 81 13.50 -6.01 -0.73
N GLU A 82 14.80 -5.81 -0.73
CA GLU A 82 15.71 -6.16 -1.83
C GLU A 82 16.38 -7.51 -1.56
N GLY A 83 16.37 -8.42 -2.53
CA GLY A 83 16.93 -9.75 -2.38
C GLY A 83 18.46 -9.86 -2.45
N GLU A 84 19.16 -8.90 -3.05
CA GLU A 84 20.61 -9.01 -3.28
C GLU A 84 21.43 -8.76 -2.01
N GLN A 85 21.17 -7.66 -1.30
CA GLN A 85 21.87 -7.31 -0.07
C GLN A 85 20.98 -7.47 1.17
N LEU A 86 19.76 -8.00 0.99
CA LEU A 86 18.76 -8.20 2.05
C LEU A 86 18.38 -6.89 2.75
N ARG A 87 18.48 -5.75 2.04
CA ARG A 87 18.03 -4.46 2.56
C ARG A 87 16.51 -4.46 2.66
N ALA A 88 15.99 -3.95 3.76
CA ALA A 88 14.56 -3.88 3.99
C ALA A 88 14.18 -2.56 4.65
N GLY A 89 12.96 -2.11 4.39
CA GLY A 89 12.36 -0.96 5.05
C GLY A 89 10.87 -1.17 5.23
N ALA A 90 10.34 -0.67 6.33
CA ALA A 90 8.97 -0.86 6.73
C ALA A 90 8.45 0.32 7.55
N VAL A 91 7.14 0.52 7.47
CA VAL A 91 6.37 1.42 8.33
C VAL A 91 5.18 0.68 8.90
N ALA A 92 4.79 1.03 10.13
CA ALA A 92 3.57 0.49 10.75
C ALA A 92 2.78 1.60 11.43
N SER A 93 1.44 1.46 11.45
CA SER A 93 0.48 2.43 11.96
C SER A 93 0.72 3.86 11.45
N ILE A 94 1.23 4.00 10.22
CA ILE A 94 1.50 5.32 9.64
C ILE A 94 0.18 5.97 9.21
N ARG A 95 0.08 7.28 9.39
CA ARG A 95 -1.11 8.09 9.09
C ARG A 95 -0.78 9.26 8.17
N GLY A 96 -1.77 9.70 7.39
CA GLY A 96 -1.70 10.90 6.55
C GLY A 96 -0.70 10.83 5.39
N VAL A 97 -0.32 9.65 4.93
CA VAL A 97 0.59 9.50 3.80
C VAL A 97 -0.14 8.78 2.67
N ARG A 98 -0.03 9.29 1.45
CA ARG A 98 -0.70 8.70 0.28
C ARG A 98 -0.17 7.30 -0.06
N HIS A 99 1.15 7.12 0.04
CA HIS A 99 1.85 5.91 -0.36
C HIS A 99 2.78 5.36 0.74
N PRO A 100 2.27 4.56 1.70
CA PRO A 100 3.08 3.89 2.71
C PRO A 100 4.26 3.09 2.15
N ILE A 101 4.11 2.42 1.01
CA ILE A 101 5.19 1.63 0.38
C ILE A 101 6.39 2.49 0.00
N SER A 102 6.15 3.73 -0.46
CA SER A 102 7.20 4.68 -0.80
C SER A 102 7.93 5.19 0.44
N VAL A 103 7.26 5.30 1.58
CA VAL A 103 7.92 5.60 2.86
C VAL A 103 8.76 4.42 3.32
N ALA A 104 8.23 3.19 3.23
CA ALA A 104 8.99 1.98 3.53
C ALA A 104 10.28 1.89 2.69
N ARG A 105 10.21 2.22 1.39
CA ARG A 105 11.40 2.30 0.53
C ARG A 105 12.40 3.38 0.98
N LYS A 106 11.93 4.51 1.48
CA LYS A 106 12.79 5.56 2.05
C LYS A 106 13.45 5.09 3.36
N VAL A 107 12.74 4.31 4.20
CA VAL A 107 13.31 3.71 5.43
C VAL A 107 14.46 2.75 5.10
N MET A 108 14.32 1.94 4.03
CA MET A 108 15.36 1.01 3.57
C MET A 108 16.71 1.68 3.23
N ALA A 109 16.72 3.00 2.98
CA ALA A 109 17.94 3.78 2.73
C ALA A 109 18.62 4.29 4.02
N THR A 110 18.14 3.87 5.19
CA THR A 110 18.66 4.25 6.52
C THR A 110 19.28 3.05 7.24
N ASP A 111 19.84 3.28 8.43
CA ASP A 111 20.33 2.21 9.31
C ASP A 111 19.20 1.50 10.09
N HIS A 112 17.93 1.86 9.82
CA HIS A 112 16.75 1.30 10.48
C HIS A 112 15.91 0.49 9.49
N ILE A 113 15.21 -0.53 10.00
CA ILE A 113 14.32 -1.38 9.19
C ILE A 113 12.85 -0.97 9.35
N LEU A 114 12.40 -0.65 10.56
CA LEU A 114 10.98 -0.38 10.85
C LEU A 114 10.82 0.91 11.64
N LEU A 115 9.94 1.79 11.16
CA LEU A 115 9.46 2.95 11.90
C LEU A 115 7.95 2.81 12.16
N VAL A 116 7.49 3.31 13.31
CA VAL A 116 6.09 3.09 13.74
C VAL A 116 5.41 4.41 14.10
N ALA A 117 4.12 4.50 13.77
CA ALA A 117 3.19 5.55 14.16
C ALA A 117 3.74 6.97 13.92
N GLY A 118 3.69 7.84 14.92
CA GLY A 118 4.18 9.21 14.83
C GLY A 118 5.68 9.32 14.45
N GLY A 119 6.49 8.30 14.73
CA GLY A 119 7.89 8.25 14.28
C GLY A 119 8.00 8.07 12.77
N ALA A 120 7.19 7.15 12.19
CA ALA A 120 7.11 6.96 10.75
C ALA A 120 6.57 8.20 10.04
N ARG A 121 5.59 8.89 10.63
CA ARG A 121 5.03 10.15 10.10
C ARG A 121 6.08 11.27 10.03
N ARG A 122 6.80 11.53 11.12
CA ARG A 122 7.86 12.56 11.12
C ARG A 122 8.96 12.24 10.11
N PHE A 123 9.33 10.98 10.00
CA PHE A 123 10.27 10.55 8.97
C PHE A 123 9.73 10.79 7.55
N ALA A 124 8.45 10.53 7.29
CA ALA A 124 7.83 10.81 6.01
C ALA A 124 7.87 12.31 5.67
N GLU A 125 7.64 13.19 6.65
CA GLU A 125 7.77 14.65 6.51
C GLU A 125 9.23 15.06 6.19
N GLU A 126 10.19 14.58 6.96
CA GLU A 126 11.63 14.86 6.77
C GLU A 126 12.16 14.38 5.41
N ARG A 127 11.54 13.35 4.83
CA ARG A 127 11.91 12.77 3.53
C ARG A 127 11.05 13.25 2.37
N GLU A 128 10.27 14.31 2.58
CA GLU A 128 9.41 14.93 1.56
C GLU A 128 8.52 13.89 0.86
N ALA A 129 7.92 12.98 1.65
CA ALA A 129 6.95 12.03 1.13
C ALA A 129 5.65 12.73 0.69
N GLU A 130 4.81 12.02 -0.05
CA GLU A 130 3.49 12.51 -0.45
C GLU A 130 2.53 12.46 0.74
N LEU A 131 2.47 13.56 1.48
CA LEU A 131 1.57 13.73 2.62
C LEU A 131 0.16 14.10 2.14
N CYS A 132 -0.85 13.62 2.86
CA CYS A 132 -2.25 13.97 2.69
C CYS A 132 -2.90 14.23 4.06
N GLU A 133 -4.09 14.83 4.04
CA GLU A 133 -4.91 14.87 5.25
C GLU A 133 -5.44 13.45 5.53
N PRO A 134 -5.48 12.98 6.79
CA PRO A 134 -5.96 11.63 7.10
C PRO A 134 -7.35 11.32 6.54
N GLY A 135 -8.22 12.34 6.43
CA GLY A 135 -9.56 12.20 5.86
C GLY A 135 -9.57 11.92 4.35
N ASP A 136 -8.52 12.28 3.61
CA ASP A 136 -8.40 12.07 2.15
C ASP A 136 -8.26 10.58 1.80
N LEU A 137 -7.81 9.76 2.75
CA LEU A 137 -7.65 8.31 2.58
C LEU A 137 -8.97 7.54 2.81
N VAL A 138 -9.98 8.19 3.37
CA VAL A 138 -11.25 7.55 3.73
C VAL A 138 -12.20 7.56 2.53
N HIS A 139 -12.32 6.41 1.88
CA HIS A 139 -13.33 6.20 0.85
C HIS A 139 -14.73 5.97 1.47
N GLU A 140 -15.79 6.39 0.76
CA GLU A 140 -17.16 6.41 1.29
C GLU A 140 -17.67 5.01 1.65
N GLU A 141 -17.30 3.99 0.88
CA GLU A 141 -17.71 2.62 1.15
C GLU A 141 -17.16 2.10 2.49
N GLN A 142 -15.89 2.38 2.78
CA GLN A 142 -15.20 1.98 4.00
C GLN A 142 -15.78 2.71 5.22
N ARG A 143 -16.15 4.00 5.06
CA ARG A 143 -16.87 4.76 6.08
C ARG A 143 -18.23 4.12 6.42
N ARG A 144 -19.04 3.83 5.40
CA ARG A 144 -20.36 3.20 5.59
C ARG A 144 -20.24 1.81 6.23
N ALA A 145 -19.23 1.04 5.83
CA ALA A 145 -18.95 -0.28 6.40
C ALA A 145 -18.59 -0.18 7.89
N TRP A 146 -17.74 0.78 8.26
CA TRP A 146 -17.36 1.04 9.65
C TRP A 146 -18.56 1.45 10.51
N GLU A 147 -19.37 2.42 10.05
CA GLU A 147 -20.58 2.90 10.75
C GLU A 147 -21.63 1.79 10.94
N ALA A 148 -21.70 0.84 10.02
CA ALA A 148 -22.62 -0.29 10.07
C ALA A 148 -22.09 -1.48 10.91
N SER A 149 -20.80 -1.51 11.25
CA SER A 149 -20.18 -2.62 11.97
C SER A 149 -20.20 -2.41 13.49
N GLU A 150 -20.57 -3.45 14.25
CA GLU A 150 -20.29 -3.50 15.69
C GLU A 150 -18.89 -4.08 15.99
N GLU A 151 -18.25 -4.72 15.00
CA GLU A 151 -16.91 -5.31 15.09
C GLU A 151 -16.18 -5.17 13.74
N THR A 152 -15.05 -4.47 13.73
CA THR A 152 -14.23 -4.27 12.53
C THR A 152 -13.51 -5.58 12.16
N ARG A 153 -13.89 -6.19 11.04
CA ARG A 153 -13.15 -7.33 10.48
C ARG A 153 -12.25 -6.87 9.34
N GLY A 154 -10.96 -6.73 9.63
CA GLY A 154 -9.95 -6.59 8.59
C GLY A 154 -9.81 -7.90 7.81
N SER A 155 -10.05 -7.85 6.50
CA SER A 155 -9.59 -8.83 5.54
C SER A 155 -9.02 -8.08 4.35
N ASP A 156 -8.12 -8.70 3.60
CA ASP A 156 -7.49 -8.16 2.38
C ASP A 156 -6.25 -7.29 2.61
N THR A 157 -5.20 -7.49 1.81
CA THR A 157 -3.95 -6.69 1.75
C THR A 157 -3.29 -6.93 0.40
N VAL A 158 -2.57 -5.94 -0.12
CA VAL A 158 -1.93 -5.98 -1.44
C VAL A 158 -0.46 -6.38 -1.37
N GLY A 159 0.10 -6.91 -2.47
CA GLY A 159 1.50 -7.34 -2.55
C GLY A 159 1.95 -7.72 -3.95
#